data_AF-G7E4Q3-F1
#
_entry.id   AF-G7E4Q3-F1
#
_cell.length_a   1.000
_cell.length_b   1.000
_cell.length_c   1.000
_cell.angle_alpha   90.00
_cell.angle_beta   90.00
_cell.angle_gamma   90.00
#
_symmetry.space_group_name_H-M   'P 1'
#
loop_
_entity.id
_entity.type
_entity.pdbx_description
1 polymer ?
#
loop_
_entity_poly.entity_id
_entity_poly.type
_entity_poly.pdbx_seq_one_letter_code
_entity_poly.pdbx_strand_id
1 'polypeptide(L)'
;MSATGFSEGSNSPTKARERTASGVTRLIRTQHVARPRRHLLLYFLLKTSEGRERLMRAVQYSLRLYIWLVTRRRPARATKASLQGSRTARLLFAVSVLSTTRKVLALFEFLRPLAELRKHAESPAPPLTPLATTTSVRMTPDSQGPFALRLAETWLSLLLSVFDDVECFGRLGLLARPYSDRAARLADVAWLGLSVLGLWQVQGERGETWRRGRLIRRQMIDGEVEARASMEQAAADGDLDDELRFELERFELERIRRSRAMLRNLRDRLSWLWWERARLLGDLVFAFYEVFELQSGSEGIRALSGCLSSWIGARQVWSDARISVSQRSR
;
A
#
# COMPACT_ATOMS: atom_id res chain seq x y z
N MET A 1 -58.79 55.64 -40.07
CA MET A 1 -59.32 55.14 -41.36
C MET A 1 -58.18 54.43 -42.07
N SER A 2 -58.47 53.24 -42.58
CA SER A 2 -57.83 52.37 -43.58
C SER A 2 -56.54 52.89 -44.26
N ALA A 3 -55.55 52.08 -44.67
CA ALA A 3 -55.62 50.72 -45.18
C ALA A 3 -54.24 50.02 -45.24
N THR A 4 -54.30 48.70 -45.11
CA THR A 4 -53.50 47.63 -45.75
C THR A 4 -52.31 47.96 -46.66
N GLY A 5 -51.23 47.19 -46.48
CA GLY A 5 -50.15 46.98 -47.46
C GLY A 5 -49.25 45.81 -47.08
N PHE A 6 -49.70 44.59 -47.40
CA PHE A 6 -48.98 43.32 -47.29
C PHE A 6 -48.13 43.14 -48.57
N SER A 7 -46.84 42.81 -48.45
CA SER A 7 -46.04 42.28 -49.56
C SER A 7 -45.03 41.26 -49.05
N GLU A 8 -45.25 40.03 -49.49
CA GLU A 8 -44.36 38.86 -49.44
C GLU A 8 -43.14 39.04 -50.36
N GLY A 9 -42.12 38.18 -50.14
CA GLY A 9 -41.17 37.76 -51.16
C GLY A 9 -39.70 37.90 -50.72
N SER A 10 -39.07 36.88 -50.13
CA SER A 10 -38.51 35.70 -50.82
C SER A 10 -37.01 35.86 -51.15
N ASN A 11 -36.16 35.21 -50.33
CA ASN A 11 -34.94 34.46 -50.70
C ASN A 11 -33.81 34.66 -49.67
N SER A 12 -33.83 33.83 -48.63
CA SER A 12 -32.64 33.53 -47.84
C SER A 12 -32.20 32.10 -48.20
N PRO A 13 -30.98 31.89 -48.72
CA PRO A 13 -30.46 30.56 -48.95
C PRO A 13 -30.15 29.92 -47.59
N THR A 14 -30.98 28.97 -47.19
CA THR A 14 -30.71 27.97 -46.17
C THR A 14 -29.48 27.15 -46.59
N LYS A 15 -28.30 27.66 -46.24
CA LYS A 15 -27.08 26.84 -46.18
C LYS A 15 -27.29 25.82 -45.06
N ALA A 16 -27.75 24.63 -45.47
CA ALA A 16 -27.66 23.41 -44.70
C ALA A 16 -26.20 23.18 -44.32
N ARG A 17 -25.81 23.63 -43.13
CA ARG A 17 -24.52 23.35 -42.52
C ARG A 17 -24.61 21.92 -41.99
N GLU A 18 -24.30 20.99 -42.87
CA GLU A 18 -24.08 19.58 -42.59
C GLU A 18 -22.96 19.47 -41.56
N ARG A 19 -23.35 19.51 -40.27
CA ARG A 19 -22.48 19.15 -39.16
C ARG A 19 -22.31 17.64 -39.23
N THR A 20 -21.32 17.20 -40.01
CA THR A 20 -20.71 15.89 -39.87
C THR A 20 -20.07 15.81 -38.48
N ALA A 21 -20.91 15.47 -37.50
CA ALA A 21 -20.49 15.01 -36.20
C ALA A 21 -19.84 13.63 -36.40
N SER A 22 -18.60 13.61 -36.92
CA SER A 22 -17.69 12.49 -36.76
C SER A 22 -17.18 12.49 -35.32
N GLY A 23 -18.12 12.31 -34.39
CA GLY A 23 -17.86 11.90 -33.03
C GLY A 23 -17.33 10.48 -33.07
N VAL A 24 -16.08 10.32 -33.50
CA VAL A 24 -15.29 9.10 -33.35
C VAL A 24 -14.97 8.99 -31.87
N THR A 25 -15.97 8.65 -31.06
CA THR A 25 -15.78 8.00 -29.79
C THR A 25 -15.10 6.68 -30.11
N ARG A 26 -13.75 6.69 -30.14
CA ARG A 26 -12.96 5.46 -30.03
C ARG A 26 -13.45 4.80 -28.75
N LEU A 27 -14.33 3.83 -28.90
CA LEU A 27 -14.67 2.87 -27.88
C LEU A 27 -13.34 2.16 -27.61
N ILE A 28 -12.60 2.67 -26.61
CA ILE A 28 -11.44 1.97 -26.08
C ILE A 28 -12.05 0.69 -25.53
N ARG A 29 -11.96 -0.37 -26.32
CA ARG A 29 -12.30 -1.73 -25.92
C ARG A 29 -11.42 -1.98 -24.71
N THR A 30 -11.99 -1.74 -23.53
CA THR A 30 -11.36 -2.12 -22.27
C THR A 30 -11.17 -3.61 -22.41
N GLN A 31 -9.92 -4.03 -22.64
CA GLN A 31 -9.61 -5.45 -22.63
C GLN A 31 -10.12 -5.93 -21.28
N HIS A 32 -11.18 -6.76 -21.33
CA HIS A 32 -11.70 -7.43 -20.16
C HIS A 32 -10.55 -8.31 -19.70
N VAL A 33 -9.72 -7.80 -18.80
CA VAL A 33 -8.70 -8.58 -18.12
C VAL A 33 -9.49 -9.67 -17.41
N ALA A 34 -9.40 -10.89 -17.94
CA ALA A 34 -10.10 -12.04 -17.41
C ALA A 34 -9.84 -12.07 -15.91
N ARG A 35 -10.91 -12.09 -15.11
CA ARG A 35 -10.76 -12.12 -13.65
C ARG A 35 -9.98 -13.39 -13.32
N PRO A 36 -8.79 -13.30 -12.71
CA PRO A 36 -8.03 -14.49 -12.38
C PRO A 36 -8.87 -15.40 -11.49
N ARG A 37 -8.85 -16.71 -11.75
CA ARG A 37 -9.63 -17.68 -10.99
C ARG A 37 -9.20 -17.61 -9.53
N ARG A 38 -10.16 -17.50 -8.60
CA ARG A 38 -9.90 -17.27 -7.16
C ARG A 38 -8.99 -18.33 -6.54
N HIS A 39 -9.08 -19.58 -6.98
CA HIS A 39 -8.23 -20.67 -6.50
C HIS A 39 -6.76 -20.49 -6.88
N LEU A 40 -6.45 -19.91 -8.05
CA LEU A 40 -5.07 -19.61 -8.44
C LEU A 40 -4.48 -18.55 -7.52
N LEU A 41 -5.24 -17.51 -7.19
CA LEU A 41 -4.80 -16.48 -6.26
C LEU A 41 -4.52 -17.05 -4.87
N LEU A 42 -5.41 -17.94 -4.37
CA LEU A 42 -5.20 -18.61 -3.09
C LEU A 42 -3.97 -19.52 -3.11
N TYR A 43 -3.76 -20.26 -4.21
CA TYR A 43 -2.57 -21.08 -4.39
C TYR A 43 -1.30 -20.23 -4.37
N PHE A 44 -1.26 -19.11 -5.09
CA PHE A 44 -0.11 -18.19 -5.08
C PHE A 44 0.14 -17.59 -3.70
N LEU A 45 -0.92 -17.21 -2.98
CA LEU A 45 -0.84 -16.71 -1.61
C LEU A 45 -0.25 -17.77 -0.66
N LEU A 46 -0.67 -19.03 -0.78
CA LEU A 46 -0.17 -20.12 0.06
C LEU A 46 1.22 -20.62 -0.37
N LYS A 47 1.64 -20.33 -1.60
CA LYS A 47 2.95 -20.74 -2.11
C LYS A 47 4.07 -19.91 -1.50
N THR A 48 3.86 -18.61 -1.29
CA THR A 48 4.87 -17.73 -0.67
C THR A 48 4.86 -17.90 0.85
N SER A 49 6.04 -17.87 1.49
CA SER A 49 6.13 -17.95 2.96
C SER A 49 5.41 -16.77 3.61
N GLU A 50 5.64 -15.57 3.09
CA GLU A 50 4.99 -14.33 3.55
C GLU A 50 3.46 -14.39 3.44
N GLY A 51 2.93 -14.91 2.33
CA GLY A 51 1.48 -15.03 2.15
C GLY A 51 0.84 -16.02 3.11
N ARG A 52 1.49 -17.16 3.37
CA ARG A 52 1.06 -18.11 4.42
C ARG A 52 1.06 -17.44 5.79
N GLU A 53 2.14 -16.75 6.13
CA GLU A 53 2.29 -16.14 7.45
C GLU A 53 1.21 -15.08 7.71
N ARG A 54 1.01 -14.16 6.76
CA ARG A 54 -0.02 -13.11 6.88
C ARG A 54 -1.43 -13.67 6.91
N LEU A 55 -1.71 -14.72 6.14
CA LEU A 55 -3.01 -15.40 6.18
C LEU A 55 -3.24 -16.08 7.54
N MET A 56 -2.25 -16.82 8.06
CA MET A 56 -2.34 -17.45 9.38
C MET A 56 -2.53 -16.41 10.47
N ARG A 57 -1.82 -15.28 10.40
CA ARG A 57 -1.98 -14.15 11.32
C ARG A 57 -3.39 -13.58 11.26
N ALA A 58 -3.95 -13.37 10.07
CA ALA A 58 -5.32 -12.88 9.89
C ALA A 58 -6.36 -13.83 10.50
N VAL A 59 -6.22 -15.14 10.30
CA VAL A 59 -7.10 -16.15 10.91
C VAL A 59 -6.95 -16.16 12.44
N GLN A 60 -5.71 -16.16 12.95
CA GLN A 60 -5.41 -16.17 14.39
C GLN A 60 -6.03 -14.96 15.11
N TYR A 61 -5.83 -13.75 14.59
CA TYR A 61 -6.36 -12.53 15.21
C TYR A 61 -7.86 -12.37 15.01
N SER A 62 -8.43 -12.85 13.91
CA SER A 62 -9.88 -12.93 13.74
C SER A 62 -10.50 -13.83 14.81
N LEU A 63 -9.84 -14.96 15.12
CA LEU A 63 -10.31 -15.87 16.16
C LEU A 63 -10.17 -15.27 17.56
N ARG A 64 -9.06 -14.57 17.85
CA ARG A 64 -8.90 -13.82 19.11
C ARG A 64 -9.98 -12.76 19.28
N LEU A 65 -10.27 -11.99 18.22
CA LEU A 65 -11.33 -10.98 18.23
C LEU A 65 -12.70 -11.62 18.44
N TYR A 66 -12.98 -12.75 17.78
CA TYR A 66 -14.22 -13.50 17.99
C TYR A 66 -14.37 -13.95 19.44
N ILE A 67 -13.33 -14.54 20.03
CA ILE A 67 -13.34 -14.95 21.45
C ILE A 67 -13.63 -13.74 22.34
N TRP A 68 -12.95 -12.62 22.13
CA TRP A 68 -13.17 -11.39 22.89
C TRP A 68 -14.60 -10.84 22.76
N LEU A 69 -15.18 -10.84 21.55
CA LEU A 69 -16.56 -10.40 21.34
C LEU A 69 -17.56 -11.31 22.05
N VAL A 70 -17.33 -12.62 22.06
CA VAL A 70 -18.19 -13.61 22.73
C VAL A 70 -18.07 -13.49 24.25
N THR A 71 -16.86 -13.31 24.79
CA THR A 71 -16.65 -13.17 26.24
C THR A 71 -17.18 -11.84 26.76
N ARG A 72 -17.04 -10.74 26.00
CA ARG A 72 -17.53 -9.41 26.39
C ARG A 72 -19.05 -9.34 26.55
N ARG A 73 -19.80 -10.13 25.79
CA ARG A 73 -21.28 -10.16 25.86
C ARG A 73 -21.82 -10.91 27.08
N ARG A 74 -20.99 -11.63 27.84
CA ARG A 74 -21.41 -12.40 29.00
C ARG A 74 -21.22 -11.60 30.29
N PRO A 75 -22.16 -11.64 31.25
CA PRO A 75 -22.00 -10.95 32.53
C PRO A 75 -20.77 -11.49 33.28
N ALA A 76 -20.04 -10.60 33.97
CA ALA A 76 -18.74 -10.88 34.60
C ALA A 76 -18.75 -12.05 35.62
N ARG A 77 -19.93 -12.46 36.12
CA ARG A 77 -20.09 -13.63 37.00
C ARG A 77 -20.17 -14.96 36.23
N ALA A 78 -20.57 -14.95 34.96
CA ALA A 78 -20.67 -16.13 34.09
C ALA A 78 -19.40 -16.37 33.25
N THR A 79 -18.46 -15.43 33.22
CA THR A 79 -17.22 -15.54 32.43
C THR A 79 -16.25 -16.57 33.02
N LYS A 80 -16.04 -16.62 34.34
CA LYS A 80 -15.14 -17.63 34.95
C LYS A 80 -15.65 -19.07 34.74
N ALA A 81 -16.95 -19.31 34.94
CA ALA A 81 -17.55 -20.62 34.73
C ALA A 81 -17.68 -20.99 33.23
N SER A 82 -17.90 -20.03 32.34
CA SER A 82 -18.09 -20.33 30.90
C SER A 82 -16.82 -20.25 30.06
N LEU A 83 -15.71 -19.68 30.57
CA LEU A 83 -14.37 -19.85 29.98
C LEU A 83 -13.92 -21.32 29.99
N GLN A 84 -14.37 -22.08 31.00
CA GLN A 84 -14.24 -23.55 31.06
C GLN A 84 -15.23 -24.28 30.13
N GLY A 85 -16.11 -23.57 29.43
CA GLY A 85 -16.92 -24.17 28.37
C GLY A 85 -16.01 -24.81 27.33
N SER A 86 -16.25 -26.07 26.99
CA SER A 86 -15.38 -26.86 26.10
C SER A 86 -15.09 -26.13 24.76
N ARG A 87 -15.98 -25.25 24.30
CA ARG A 87 -15.79 -24.48 23.05
C ARG A 87 -14.74 -23.37 23.16
N THR A 88 -14.78 -22.53 24.20
CA THR A 88 -13.81 -21.42 24.36
C THR A 88 -12.41 -21.94 24.61
N ALA A 89 -12.27 -23.00 25.42
CA ALA A 89 -11.00 -23.67 25.65
C ALA A 89 -10.42 -24.27 24.35
N ARG A 90 -11.24 -24.94 23.53
CA ARG A 90 -10.83 -25.45 22.20
C ARG A 90 -10.38 -24.33 21.27
N LEU A 91 -11.08 -23.19 21.25
CA LEU A 91 -10.69 -22.06 20.40
C LEU A 91 -9.39 -21.42 20.87
N LEU A 92 -9.18 -21.25 22.19
CA LEU A 92 -7.92 -20.76 22.73
C LEU A 92 -6.76 -21.71 22.43
N PHE A 93 -6.99 -23.02 22.53
CA PHE A 93 -6.02 -24.03 22.11
C PHE A 93 -5.70 -23.90 20.61
N ALA A 94 -6.72 -23.77 19.75
CA ALA A 94 -6.53 -23.57 18.32
C ALA A 94 -5.74 -22.28 18.01
N VAL A 95 -6.01 -21.17 18.71
CA VAL A 95 -5.21 -19.94 18.60
C VAL A 95 -3.75 -20.17 19.01
N SER A 96 -3.51 -20.92 20.09
CA SER A 96 -2.16 -21.25 20.57
C SER A 96 -1.40 -22.13 19.58
N VAL A 97 -2.06 -23.16 19.02
CA VAL A 97 -1.50 -24.03 17.99
C VAL A 97 -1.19 -23.22 16.73
N LEU A 98 -2.12 -22.41 16.23
CA LEU A 98 -1.89 -21.54 15.06
C LEU A 98 -0.70 -20.59 15.27
N SER A 99 -0.61 -19.98 16.46
CA SER A 99 0.50 -19.11 16.84
C SER A 99 1.83 -19.85 16.83
N THR A 100 1.87 -21.05 17.39
CA THR A 100 3.06 -21.90 17.44
C THR A 100 3.46 -22.39 16.06
N THR A 101 2.52 -22.90 15.27
CA THR A 101 2.75 -23.30 13.86
C THR A 101 3.29 -22.13 13.04
N ARG A 102 2.76 -20.91 13.22
CA ARG A 102 3.28 -19.71 12.54
C ARG A 102 4.74 -19.44 12.91
N LYS A 103 5.09 -19.50 14.21
CA LYS A 103 6.47 -19.30 14.66
C LYS A 103 7.41 -20.38 14.12
N VAL A 104 6.98 -21.65 14.12
CA VAL A 104 7.75 -22.76 13.54
C VAL A 104 8.01 -22.57 12.05
N LEU A 105 7.03 -22.06 11.29
CA LEU A 105 7.19 -21.76 9.86
C LEU A 105 8.13 -20.58 9.58
N ALA A 106 8.33 -19.70 10.56
CA ALA A 106 9.22 -18.54 10.50
C ALA A 106 10.62 -18.82 11.09
N LEU A 107 10.88 -20.05 11.57
CA LEU A 107 12.21 -20.41 12.08
C LEU A 107 13.28 -20.15 11.03
N PHE A 108 14.43 -19.61 11.48
CA PHE A 108 15.56 -19.25 10.64
C PHE A 108 15.29 -18.13 9.63
N GLU A 109 14.19 -17.38 9.77
CA GLU A 109 13.93 -16.22 8.92
C GLU A 109 14.96 -15.11 9.13
N PHE A 110 15.68 -15.12 10.26
CA PHE A 110 16.82 -14.23 10.54
C PHE A 110 17.97 -14.34 9.51
N LEU A 111 18.04 -15.45 8.75
CA LEU A 111 19.04 -15.59 7.68
C LEU A 111 18.84 -14.54 6.57
N ARG A 112 17.61 -14.05 6.37
CA ARG A 112 17.32 -13.00 5.38
C ARG A 112 17.94 -11.65 5.76
N PRO A 113 17.64 -11.05 6.93
CA PRO A 113 18.28 -9.79 7.32
C PRO A 113 19.80 -9.94 7.49
N LEU A 114 20.30 -11.13 7.85
CA LEU A 114 21.74 -11.38 7.89
C LEU A 114 22.37 -11.31 6.48
N ALA A 115 21.73 -11.92 5.48
CA ALA A 115 22.17 -11.81 4.10
C ALA A 115 22.10 -10.36 3.57
N GLU A 116 21.11 -9.58 3.98
CA GLU A 116 21.02 -8.15 3.65
C GLU A 116 22.12 -7.33 4.33
N LEU A 117 22.41 -7.59 5.60
CA LEU A 117 23.50 -6.96 6.33
C LEU A 117 24.85 -7.22 5.66
N ARG A 118 25.06 -8.46 5.20
CA ARG A 118 26.26 -8.83 4.43
C ARG A 118 26.38 -8.03 3.14
N LYS A 119 25.29 -7.86 2.38
CA LYS A 119 25.28 -7.01 1.17
C LYS A 119 25.62 -5.56 1.49
N HIS A 120 25.17 -5.04 2.63
CA HIS A 120 25.52 -3.70 3.08
C HIS A 120 26.99 -3.57 3.48
N ALA A 121 27.59 -4.61 4.05
CA ALA A 121 29.01 -4.64 4.40
C ALA A 121 29.93 -4.78 3.18
N GLU A 122 29.50 -5.54 2.16
CA GLU A 122 30.25 -5.75 0.91
C GLU A 122 30.12 -4.58 -0.08
N SER A 123 29.06 -3.76 0.05
CA SER A 123 28.91 -2.57 -0.78
C SER A 123 29.89 -1.49 -0.32
N PRO A 124 30.75 -0.96 -1.20
CA PRO A 124 31.61 0.17 -0.84
C PRO A 124 30.75 1.31 -0.34
N ALA A 125 31.11 1.89 0.80
CA ALA A 125 30.38 3.00 1.40
C ALA A 125 30.13 4.07 0.31
N PRO A 126 28.88 4.49 0.07
CA PRO A 126 28.63 5.53 -0.90
C PRO A 126 29.45 6.75 -0.47
N PRO A 127 30.24 7.36 -1.37
CA PRO A 127 30.98 8.56 -1.02
C PRO A 127 29.99 9.58 -0.45
N LEU A 128 30.39 10.22 0.66
CA LEU A 128 29.65 11.31 1.29
C LEU A 128 29.67 12.53 0.34
N THR A 129 28.97 12.44 -0.79
CA THR A 129 28.83 13.54 -1.76
C THR A 129 27.46 14.18 -1.62
N PRO A 130 27.40 15.53 -1.56
CA PRO A 130 26.14 16.25 -1.42
C PRO A 130 25.33 16.17 -2.70
N LEU A 131 24.03 15.88 -2.54
CA LEU A 131 22.92 16.32 -3.38
C LEU A 131 23.21 16.54 -4.88
N ALA A 132 23.43 15.45 -5.64
CA ALA A 132 23.40 15.50 -7.09
C ALA A 132 22.04 15.03 -7.61
N THR A 133 21.24 15.99 -8.08
CA THR A 133 20.07 15.79 -8.94
C THR A 133 20.51 15.16 -10.26
N THR A 134 20.24 13.87 -10.47
CA THR A 134 20.16 13.32 -11.83
C THR A 134 19.02 12.33 -11.98
N THR A 135 18.13 12.74 -12.88
CA THR A 135 16.95 12.10 -13.42
C THR A 135 17.30 10.81 -14.15
N SER A 136 16.92 9.64 -13.63
CA SER A 136 16.59 8.48 -14.48
C SER A 136 15.53 7.62 -13.81
N VAL A 137 14.38 7.51 -14.48
CA VAL A 137 13.20 6.81 -14.03
C VAL A 137 13.40 5.33 -14.33
N ARG A 138 13.92 4.59 -13.35
CA ARG A 138 13.69 3.14 -13.25
C ARG A 138 12.96 2.92 -11.93
N MET A 139 11.70 2.49 -12.01
CA MET A 139 10.85 2.19 -10.86
C MET A 139 11.37 0.94 -10.13
N THR A 140 12.45 1.09 -9.38
CA THR A 140 12.64 0.36 -8.12
C THR A 140 12.08 1.24 -7.00
N PRO A 141 11.54 0.67 -5.92
CA PRO A 141 11.09 1.44 -4.76
C PRO A 141 12.34 1.94 -4.03
N ASP A 142 12.98 2.94 -4.60
CA ASP A 142 14.17 3.57 -4.05
C ASP A 142 13.71 4.61 -3.00
N SER A 143 13.08 4.10 -1.94
CA SER A 143 13.00 4.79 -0.66
C SER A 143 14.35 4.64 0.02
N GLN A 144 15.37 5.28 -0.55
CA GLN A 144 16.67 5.39 0.09
C GLN A 144 16.55 6.35 1.28
N GLY A 145 15.98 5.85 2.38
CA GLY A 145 16.21 6.44 3.69
C GLY A 145 17.71 6.53 3.93
N PRO A 146 18.16 7.48 4.78
CA PRO A 146 19.57 7.58 5.14
C PRO A 146 20.08 6.20 5.56
N PHE A 147 21.28 5.83 5.10
CA PHE A 147 21.86 4.50 5.30
C PHE A 147 21.73 3.98 6.74
N ALA A 148 21.89 4.87 7.72
CA ALA A 148 21.73 4.58 9.14
C ALA A 148 20.34 4.00 9.50
N LEU A 149 19.25 4.50 8.90
CA LEU A 149 17.91 4.00 9.19
C LEU A 149 17.63 2.64 8.57
N ARG A 150 18.16 2.39 7.36
CA ARG A 150 18.10 1.06 6.75
C ARG A 150 18.87 0.05 7.59
N LEU A 151 20.07 0.43 8.02
CA LEU A 151 20.89 -0.40 8.90
C LEU A 151 20.16 -0.68 10.23
N ALA A 152 19.54 0.34 10.84
CA ALA A 152 18.75 0.17 12.06
C ALA A 152 17.55 -0.77 11.85
N GLU A 153 16.84 -0.66 10.73
CA GLU A 153 15.75 -1.55 10.35
C GLU A 153 16.21 -3.00 10.21
N THR A 154 17.31 -3.23 9.50
CA THR A 154 17.88 -4.57 9.30
C THR A 154 18.33 -5.18 10.62
N TRP A 155 18.96 -4.40 11.51
CA TRP A 155 19.34 -4.87 12.84
C TRP A 155 18.14 -5.20 13.72
N LEU A 156 17.13 -4.33 13.77
CA LEU A 156 15.92 -4.59 14.54
C LEU A 156 15.16 -5.82 14.00
N SER A 157 15.11 -5.99 12.68
CA SER A 157 14.53 -7.17 12.04
C SER A 157 15.30 -8.45 12.39
N LEU A 158 16.64 -8.39 12.36
CA LEU A 158 17.49 -9.50 12.78
C LEU A 158 17.24 -9.88 14.24
N LEU A 159 17.24 -8.89 15.14
CA LEU A 159 16.98 -9.11 16.57
C LEU A 159 15.59 -9.70 16.79
N LEU A 160 14.56 -9.17 16.13
CA LEU A 160 13.20 -9.68 16.20
C LEU A 160 13.15 -11.16 15.81
N SER A 161 13.71 -11.52 14.65
CA SER A 161 13.69 -12.91 14.18
C SER A 161 14.48 -13.85 15.10
N VAL A 162 15.64 -13.43 15.59
CA VAL A 162 16.43 -14.24 16.54
C VAL A 162 15.67 -14.47 17.85
N PHE A 163 15.06 -13.42 18.41
CA PHE A 163 14.30 -13.55 19.65
C PHE A 163 13.00 -14.36 19.48
N ASP A 164 12.33 -14.24 18.33
CA ASP A 164 11.17 -15.07 18.01
C ASP A 164 11.55 -16.57 17.92
N ASP A 165 12.70 -16.90 17.36
CA ASP A 165 13.22 -18.28 17.29
C ASP A 165 13.54 -18.82 18.69
N VAL A 166 14.19 -18.02 19.54
CA VAL A 166 14.50 -18.38 20.94
C VAL A 166 13.21 -18.60 21.75
N GLU A 167 12.21 -17.74 21.56
CA GLU A 167 10.90 -17.94 22.19
C GLU A 167 10.19 -19.20 21.67
N CYS A 168 10.28 -19.46 20.36
CA CYS A 168 9.74 -20.66 19.75
C CYS A 168 10.37 -21.92 20.36
N PHE A 169 11.69 -21.96 20.54
CA PHE A 169 12.38 -23.07 21.21
C PHE A 169 11.93 -23.25 22.67
N GLY A 170 11.68 -22.16 23.39
CA GLY A 170 11.06 -22.21 24.72
C GLY A 170 9.69 -22.85 24.73
N ARG A 171 8.82 -22.49 23.77
CA ARG A 171 7.47 -23.08 23.64
C ARG A 171 7.50 -24.55 23.25
N LEU A 172 8.53 -24.99 22.51
CA LEU A 172 8.77 -26.39 22.19
C LEU A 172 9.38 -27.19 23.35
N GLY A 173 9.75 -26.53 24.45
CA GLY A 173 10.38 -27.18 25.60
C GLY A 173 11.88 -27.45 25.42
N LEU A 174 12.50 -26.87 24.39
CA LEU A 174 13.93 -27.03 24.10
C LEU A 174 14.81 -26.05 24.90
N LEU A 175 14.22 -24.98 25.43
CA LEU A 175 14.91 -23.95 26.20
C LEU A 175 14.21 -23.69 27.53
N ALA A 176 14.97 -23.34 28.57
CA ALA A 176 14.38 -23.04 29.87
C ALA A 176 13.54 -21.75 29.82
N ARG A 177 12.38 -21.79 30.51
CA ARG A 177 11.38 -20.70 30.57
C ARG A 177 11.94 -19.29 30.81
N PRO A 178 12.88 -19.03 31.75
CA PRO A 178 13.34 -17.66 31.97
C PRO A 178 14.04 -17.05 30.75
N TYR A 179 14.68 -17.85 29.90
CA TYR A 179 15.31 -17.36 28.67
C TYR A 179 14.27 -17.06 27.60
N SER A 180 13.26 -17.92 27.43
CA SER A 180 12.19 -17.70 26.47
C SER A 180 11.33 -16.49 26.83
N ASP A 181 11.07 -16.26 28.12
CA ASP A 181 10.26 -15.13 28.59
C ASP A 181 11.01 -13.80 28.38
N ARG A 182 12.33 -13.79 28.59
CA ARG A 182 13.18 -12.63 28.27
C ARG A 182 13.24 -12.38 26.76
N ALA A 183 13.40 -13.43 25.96
CA ALA A 183 13.40 -13.32 24.50
C ALA A 183 12.07 -12.77 23.98
N ALA A 184 10.93 -13.22 24.52
CA ALA A 184 9.61 -12.68 24.17
C ALA A 184 9.52 -11.17 24.41
N ARG A 185 9.95 -10.69 25.59
CA ARG A 185 9.97 -9.25 25.90
C ARG A 185 10.87 -8.46 24.94
N LEU A 186 12.04 -8.99 24.60
CA LEU A 186 12.96 -8.34 23.66
C LEU A 186 12.42 -8.34 22.23
N ALA A 187 11.72 -9.40 21.81
CA ALA A 187 11.01 -9.45 20.53
C ALA A 187 9.91 -8.39 20.47
N ASP A 188 9.12 -8.22 21.54
CA ASP A 188 8.08 -7.17 21.60
C ASP A 188 8.67 -5.76 21.50
N VAL A 189 9.81 -5.51 22.16
CA VAL A 189 10.55 -4.23 22.06
C VAL A 189 11.10 -4.00 20.65
N ALA A 190 11.70 -5.03 20.03
CA ALA A 190 12.20 -4.93 18.66
C ALA A 190 11.05 -4.67 17.66
N TRP A 191 9.91 -5.34 17.84
CA TRP A 191 8.72 -5.14 17.02
C TRP A 191 8.12 -3.73 17.21
N LEU A 192 8.11 -3.21 18.44
CA LEU A 192 7.74 -1.81 18.69
C LEU A 192 8.65 -0.86 17.92
N GLY A 193 9.97 -1.07 17.99
CA GLY A 193 10.97 -0.29 17.27
C GLY A 193 10.76 -0.30 15.76
N LEU A 194 10.54 -1.48 15.16
CA LEU A 194 10.24 -1.63 13.74
C LEU A 194 8.95 -0.90 13.33
N SER A 195 7.92 -0.96 14.16
CA SER A 195 6.65 -0.28 13.89
C SER A 195 6.82 1.25 13.88
N VAL A 196 7.61 1.80 14.82
CA VAL A 196 7.95 3.22 14.84
C VAL A 196 8.75 3.63 13.61
N LEU A 197 9.79 2.86 13.27
CA LEU A 197 10.66 3.14 12.14
C LEU A 197 9.89 3.08 10.81
N GLY A 198 9.05 2.06 10.63
CA GLY A 198 8.17 1.96 9.46
C GLY A 198 7.19 3.14 9.35
N LEU A 199 6.59 3.58 10.46
CA LEU A 199 5.71 4.76 10.45
C LEU A 199 6.44 6.02 10.02
N TRP A 200 7.66 6.20 10.50
CA TRP A 200 8.51 7.32 10.13
C TRP A 200 8.85 7.31 8.63
N GLN A 201 9.22 6.15 8.09
CA GLN A 201 9.50 5.97 6.66
C GLN A 201 8.26 6.27 5.80
N VAL A 202 7.11 5.70 6.15
CA VAL A 202 5.84 5.94 5.44
C VAL A 202 5.44 7.40 5.47
N GLN A 203 5.70 8.10 6.58
CA GLN A 203 5.45 9.54 6.69
C GLN A 203 6.37 10.35 5.76
N GLY A 204 7.66 9.98 5.67
CA GLY A 204 8.62 10.55 4.72
C GLY A 204 8.20 10.35 3.27
N GLU A 205 7.92 9.11 2.88
CA GLU A 205 7.48 8.76 1.53
C GLU A 205 6.20 9.47 1.12
N ARG A 206 5.24 9.61 2.05
CA ARG A 206 4.00 10.34 1.80
C ARG A 206 4.26 11.82 1.56
N GLY A 207 5.14 12.42 2.36
CA GLY A 207 5.56 13.81 2.19
C GLY A 207 6.21 14.06 0.82
N GLU A 208 7.10 13.17 0.40
CA GLU A 208 7.74 13.24 -0.91
C GLU A 208 6.75 13.04 -2.06
N THR A 209 5.90 12.03 -1.98
CA THR A 209 4.86 11.75 -2.98
C THR A 209 3.93 12.95 -3.15
N TRP A 210 3.58 13.63 -2.04
CA TRP A 210 2.78 14.85 -2.07
C TRP A 210 3.52 16.02 -2.72
N ARG A 211 4.81 16.20 -2.42
CA ARG A 211 5.66 17.24 -3.05
C ARG A 211 5.77 17.02 -4.56
N ARG A 212 6.05 15.79 -5.01
CA ARG A 212 6.09 15.41 -6.43
C ARG A 212 4.74 15.69 -7.10
N GLY A 213 3.64 15.34 -6.45
CA GLY A 213 2.29 15.62 -6.96
C GLY A 213 1.99 17.12 -7.12
N ARG A 214 2.47 17.97 -6.20
CA ARG A 214 2.34 19.44 -6.33
C ARG A 214 3.20 19.98 -7.46
N LEU A 215 4.43 19.49 -7.62
CA LEU A 215 5.34 19.91 -8.69
C LEU A 215 4.75 19.61 -10.06
N ILE A 216 4.22 18.40 -10.28
CA ILE A 216 3.60 18.02 -11.56
C ILE A 216 2.38 18.89 -11.86
N ARG A 217 1.55 19.20 -10.87
CA ARG A 217 0.40 20.11 -11.08
C ARG A 217 0.84 21.52 -11.46
N ARG A 218 1.91 22.04 -10.86
CA ARG A 218 2.50 23.33 -11.25
C ARG A 218 3.01 23.28 -12.68
N GLN A 219 3.82 22.28 -13.03
CA GLN A 219 4.33 22.07 -14.40
C GLN A 219 3.23 21.87 -15.45
N MET A 220 2.05 21.37 -15.06
CA MET A 220 0.89 21.31 -15.94
C MET A 220 0.29 22.70 -16.17
N ILE A 221 0.10 23.49 -15.12
CA ILE A 221 -0.46 24.85 -15.21
C ILE A 221 0.50 25.74 -16.00
N ASP A 222 1.79 25.74 -15.64
CA ASP A 222 2.81 26.55 -16.30
C ASP A 222 2.90 26.16 -17.79
N GLY A 223 2.84 24.85 -18.08
CA GLY A 223 2.80 24.35 -19.45
C GLY A 223 1.57 24.73 -20.25
N GLU A 224 0.39 24.80 -19.62
CA GLU A 224 -0.85 25.27 -20.28
C GLU A 224 -0.80 26.78 -20.55
N VAL A 225 -0.14 27.57 -19.68
CA VAL A 225 0.06 29.01 -19.89
C VAL A 225 1.05 29.27 -21.02
N GLU A 226 2.19 28.58 -21.05
CA GLU A 226 3.20 28.68 -22.11
C GLU A 226 2.64 28.26 -23.48
N ALA A 227 1.87 27.17 -23.51
CA ALA A 227 1.17 26.69 -24.71
C ALA A 227 0.24 27.76 -25.27
N ARG A 228 -0.62 28.35 -24.43
CA ARG A 228 -1.55 29.41 -24.85
C ARG A 228 -0.82 30.65 -25.36
N ALA A 229 0.23 31.08 -24.67
CA ALA A 229 1.03 32.23 -25.11
C ALA A 229 1.70 31.96 -26.47
N SER A 230 2.22 30.75 -26.69
CA SER A 230 2.85 30.35 -27.95
C SER A 230 1.84 30.29 -29.10
N MET A 231 0.64 29.75 -28.84
CA MET A 231 -0.45 29.72 -29.83
C MET A 231 -0.95 31.12 -30.17
N GLU A 232 -1.06 32.02 -29.19
CA GLU A 232 -1.49 33.41 -29.39
C GLU A 232 -0.47 34.18 -30.23
N GLN A 233 0.83 34.02 -29.94
CA GLN A 233 1.90 34.65 -30.71
C GLN A 233 1.93 34.13 -32.16
N ALA A 234 1.91 32.81 -32.34
CA ALA A 234 1.91 32.22 -33.68
C ALA A 234 0.63 32.55 -34.48
N ALA A 235 -0.51 32.80 -33.80
CA ALA A 235 -1.73 33.28 -34.44
C ALA A 235 -1.61 34.75 -34.87
N ALA A 236 -0.92 35.58 -34.10
CA ALA A 236 -0.66 36.98 -34.43
C ALA A 236 0.28 37.13 -35.64
N ASP A 237 1.26 36.24 -35.78
CA ASP A 237 2.22 36.25 -36.90
C ASP A 237 1.62 35.76 -38.23
N GLY A 238 0.40 35.22 -38.23
CA GLY A 238 -0.31 34.78 -39.43
C GLY A 238 0.26 33.53 -40.12
N ASP A 239 1.26 32.89 -39.52
CA ASP A 239 2.08 31.81 -40.12
C ASP A 239 1.63 30.40 -39.68
N LEU A 240 0.47 30.27 -39.04
CA LEU A 240 -0.06 28.97 -38.61
C LEU A 240 -0.83 28.28 -39.74
N ASP A 241 -0.14 27.41 -40.46
CA ASP A 241 -0.76 26.36 -41.25
C ASP A 241 -1.60 25.43 -40.35
N ASP A 242 -2.73 24.94 -40.87
CA ASP A 242 -3.68 24.13 -40.10
C ASP A 242 -3.07 22.78 -39.66
N GLU A 243 -2.10 22.25 -40.42
CA GLU A 243 -1.38 21.03 -40.06
C GLU A 243 -0.51 21.22 -38.81
N LEU A 244 0.22 22.33 -38.71
CA LEU A 244 1.07 22.65 -37.55
C LEU A 244 0.24 22.83 -36.26
N ARG A 245 -0.94 23.45 -36.37
CA ARG A 245 -1.89 23.57 -35.25
C ARG A 245 -2.28 22.19 -34.73
N PHE A 246 -2.59 21.28 -35.64
CA PHE A 246 -3.05 19.94 -35.28
C PHE A 246 -1.94 19.08 -34.66
N GLU A 247 -0.71 19.19 -35.13
CA GLU A 247 0.45 18.54 -34.51
C GLU A 247 0.72 19.06 -33.08
N LEU A 248 0.64 20.39 -32.90
CA LEU A 248 0.81 21.03 -31.58
C LEU A 248 -0.27 20.54 -30.59
N GLU A 249 -1.54 20.54 -31.02
CA GLU A 249 -2.66 20.04 -30.21
C GLU A 249 -2.46 18.56 -29.83
N ARG A 250 -2.01 17.72 -30.77
CA ARG A 250 -1.72 16.31 -30.48
C ARG A 250 -0.61 16.15 -29.45
N PHE A 251 0.46 16.91 -29.57
CA PHE A 251 1.57 16.90 -28.62
C PHE A 251 1.12 17.33 -27.21
N GLU A 252 0.32 18.38 -27.11
CA GLU A 252 -0.25 18.83 -25.84
C GLU A 252 -1.19 17.80 -25.22
N LEU A 253 -2.07 17.20 -26.02
CA LEU A 253 -2.96 16.15 -25.56
C LEU A 253 -2.17 14.94 -25.02
N GLU A 254 -1.05 14.57 -25.66
CA GLU A 254 -0.17 13.54 -25.14
C GLU A 254 0.51 13.94 -23.83
N ARG A 255 1.05 15.16 -23.73
CA ARG A 255 1.63 15.69 -22.50
C ARG A 255 0.60 15.65 -21.35
N ILE A 256 -0.62 16.13 -21.60
CA ILE A 256 -1.73 16.11 -20.63
C ILE A 256 -2.08 14.67 -20.24
N ARG A 257 -2.14 13.74 -21.19
CA ARG A 257 -2.41 12.31 -20.91
C ARG A 257 -1.33 11.70 -20.02
N ARG A 258 -0.04 11.97 -20.28
CA ARG A 258 1.10 11.49 -19.48
C ARG A 258 1.04 12.06 -18.06
N SER A 259 0.83 13.36 -17.91
CA SER A 259 0.72 14.00 -16.59
C SER A 259 -0.48 13.49 -15.79
N ARG A 260 -1.65 13.28 -16.43
CA ARG A 260 -2.83 12.65 -15.80
C ARG A 260 -2.57 11.20 -15.40
N ALA A 261 -1.82 10.43 -16.19
CA ALA A 261 -1.41 9.08 -15.81
C ALA A 261 -0.47 9.10 -14.59
N MET A 262 0.50 10.01 -14.57
CA MET A 262 1.41 10.19 -13.44
C MET A 262 0.67 10.59 -12.16
N LEU A 263 -0.27 11.53 -12.24
CA LEU A 263 -1.11 11.93 -11.10
C LEU A 263 -1.99 10.79 -10.58
N ARG A 264 -2.52 9.94 -11.47
CA ARG A 264 -3.25 8.72 -11.07
C ARG A 264 -2.34 7.77 -10.30
N ASN A 265 -1.14 7.50 -10.82
CA ASN A 265 -0.16 6.64 -10.15
C ASN A 265 0.24 7.20 -8.77
N LEU A 266 0.43 8.51 -8.65
CA LEU A 266 0.73 9.15 -7.36
C LEU A 266 -0.43 9.06 -6.37
N ARG A 267 -1.67 9.22 -6.85
CA ARG A 267 -2.87 9.02 -6.01
C ARG A 267 -2.97 7.59 -5.52
N ASP A 268 -2.72 6.62 -6.40
CA ASP A 268 -2.76 5.20 -6.05
C ASP A 268 -1.65 4.88 -5.03
N ARG A 269 -0.44 5.44 -5.20
CA ARG A 269 0.66 5.35 -4.22
C ARG A 269 0.30 5.99 -2.87
N LEU A 270 -0.33 7.17 -2.86
CA LEU A 270 -0.80 7.79 -1.62
C LEU A 270 -1.85 6.94 -0.91
N SER A 271 -2.75 6.30 -1.67
CA SER A 271 -3.74 5.40 -1.10
C SER A 271 -3.07 4.16 -0.50
N TRP A 272 -2.06 3.61 -1.16
CA TRP A 272 -1.24 2.51 -0.65
C TRP A 272 -0.54 2.89 0.66
N LEU A 273 0.16 4.03 0.69
CA LEU A 273 0.86 4.53 1.88
C LEU A 273 -0.10 4.82 3.04
N TRP A 274 -1.34 5.22 2.76
CA TRP A 274 -2.35 5.41 3.79
C TRP A 274 -2.73 4.08 4.47
N TRP A 275 -2.93 3.02 3.68
CA TRP A 275 -3.18 1.69 4.23
C TRP A 275 -1.99 1.15 5.00
N GLU A 276 -0.77 1.36 4.50
CA GLU A 276 0.45 0.94 5.18
C GLU A 276 0.62 1.66 6.53
N ARG A 277 0.36 2.97 6.58
CA ARG A 277 0.34 3.72 7.83
C ARG A 277 -0.71 3.17 8.81
N ALA A 278 -1.91 2.84 8.33
CA ALA A 278 -2.96 2.28 9.18
C ALA A 278 -2.56 0.91 9.74
N ARG A 279 -1.92 0.06 8.92
CA ARG A 279 -1.35 -1.23 9.35
C ARG A 279 -0.32 -1.05 10.45
N LEU A 280 0.69 -0.20 10.21
CA LEU A 280 1.79 0.04 11.15
C LEU A 280 1.32 0.74 12.43
N LEU A 281 0.30 1.60 12.38
CA LEU A 281 -0.33 2.14 13.59
C LEU A 281 -1.01 1.03 14.41
N GLY A 282 -1.67 0.09 13.74
CA GLY A 282 -2.22 -1.11 14.39
C GLY A 282 -1.14 -1.94 15.06
N ASP A 283 -0.03 -2.20 14.36
CA ASP A 283 1.14 -2.91 14.90
C ASP A 283 1.78 -2.15 16.06
N LEU A 284 1.94 -0.82 15.95
CA LEU A 284 2.48 0.03 17.01
C LEU A 284 1.63 -0.03 18.27
N VAL A 285 0.31 0.15 18.14
CA VAL A 285 -0.61 0.06 19.29
C VAL A 285 -0.54 -1.34 19.89
N PHE A 286 -0.49 -2.39 19.07
CA PHE A 286 -0.34 -3.75 19.58
C PHE A 286 0.94 -3.92 20.39
N ALA A 287 2.10 -3.62 19.79
CA ALA A 287 3.41 -3.80 20.42
C ALA A 287 3.56 -2.91 21.67
N PHE A 288 3.00 -1.70 21.66
CA PHE A 288 2.99 -0.81 22.82
C PHE A 288 2.26 -1.46 24.00
N TYR A 289 1.11 -2.08 23.76
CA TYR A 289 0.37 -2.75 24.82
C TYR A 289 1.06 -4.00 25.36
N GLU A 290 1.85 -4.71 24.54
CA GLU A 290 2.65 -5.86 24.98
C GLU A 290 3.87 -5.40 25.80
N VAL A 291 4.64 -4.43 25.31
CA VAL A 291 5.86 -3.92 25.98
C VAL A 291 5.57 -3.32 27.35
N PHE A 292 4.48 -2.55 27.49
CA PHE A 292 4.12 -1.88 28.75
C PHE A 292 3.23 -2.73 29.67
N GLU A 293 2.93 -3.98 29.30
CA GLU A 293 2.09 -4.91 30.08
C GLU A 293 0.77 -4.27 30.58
N LEU A 294 0.19 -3.34 29.83
CA LEU A 294 -1.00 -2.59 30.26
C LEU A 294 -2.17 -3.56 30.48
N GLN A 295 -2.75 -3.59 31.69
CA GLN A 295 -3.82 -4.52 32.06
C GLN A 295 -5.23 -3.98 31.77
N SER A 296 -5.41 -2.66 31.75
CA SER A 296 -6.73 -2.03 31.59
C SER A 296 -7.21 -2.06 30.15
N GLY A 297 -8.28 -2.83 29.87
CA GLY A 297 -8.93 -2.89 28.56
C GLY A 297 -8.07 -3.48 27.42
N SER A 298 -6.92 -4.06 27.76
CA SER A 298 -5.87 -4.40 26.82
C SER A 298 -6.23 -5.54 25.87
N GLU A 299 -6.97 -6.54 26.32
CA GLU A 299 -7.35 -7.68 25.47
C GLU A 299 -8.15 -7.24 24.24
N GLY A 300 -9.09 -6.31 24.42
CA GLY A 300 -9.93 -5.82 23.33
C GLY A 300 -9.15 -4.99 22.32
N ILE A 301 -8.29 -4.09 22.81
CA ILE A 301 -7.45 -3.24 21.97
C ILE A 301 -6.44 -4.09 21.20
N ARG A 302 -5.75 -5.03 21.87
CA ARG A 302 -4.81 -5.97 21.24
C ARG A 302 -5.50 -6.85 20.20
N ALA A 303 -6.70 -7.36 20.49
CA ALA A 303 -7.45 -8.17 19.53
C ALA A 303 -7.88 -7.35 18.30
N LEU A 304 -8.38 -6.13 18.50
CA LEU A 304 -8.81 -5.24 17.42
C LEU A 304 -7.64 -4.74 16.57
N SER A 305 -6.57 -4.23 17.20
CA SER A 305 -5.40 -3.70 16.48
C SER A 305 -4.66 -4.81 15.73
N GLY A 306 -4.47 -5.97 16.35
CA GLY A 306 -3.88 -7.14 15.72
C GLY A 306 -4.73 -7.67 14.56
N CYS A 307 -6.06 -7.69 14.71
CA CYS A 307 -6.98 -8.08 13.65
C CYS A 307 -6.92 -7.10 12.47
N LEU A 308 -7.04 -5.80 12.73
CA LEU A 308 -6.98 -4.76 11.69
C LEU A 308 -5.67 -4.82 10.90
N SER A 309 -4.53 -4.84 11.61
CA SER A 309 -3.21 -4.92 10.96
C SER A 309 -3.08 -6.20 10.12
N SER A 310 -3.46 -7.35 10.67
CA SER A 310 -3.37 -8.63 9.96
C SER A 310 -4.23 -8.70 8.69
N TRP A 311 -5.43 -8.13 8.72
CA TRP A 311 -6.31 -8.05 7.55
C TRP A 311 -5.77 -7.10 6.48
N ILE A 312 -5.21 -5.95 6.87
CA ILE A 312 -4.56 -5.04 5.92
C ILE A 312 -3.36 -5.73 5.28
N GLY A 313 -2.50 -6.37 6.07
CA GLY A 313 -1.35 -7.12 5.57
C GLY A 313 -1.73 -8.27 4.63
N ALA A 314 -2.77 -9.04 4.95
CA ALA A 314 -3.29 -10.10 4.08
C ALA A 314 -3.86 -9.55 2.76
N ARG A 315 -4.56 -8.40 2.83
CA ARG A 315 -5.09 -7.71 1.64
C ARG A 315 -3.97 -7.23 0.71
N GLN A 316 -2.87 -6.73 1.26
CA GLN A 316 -1.70 -6.29 0.47
C GLN A 316 -1.07 -7.45 -0.30
N VAL A 317 -0.79 -8.58 0.37
CA VAL A 317 -0.23 -9.76 -0.34
C VAL A 317 -1.22 -10.30 -1.37
N TRP A 318 -2.53 -10.24 -1.09
CA TRP A 318 -3.55 -10.61 -2.06
C TRP A 318 -3.52 -9.71 -3.31
N SER A 319 -3.32 -8.39 -3.16
CA SER A 319 -3.15 -7.51 -4.33
C SER A 319 -1.87 -7.82 -5.11
N ASP A 320 -0.77 -8.11 -4.42
CA ASP A 320 0.52 -8.42 -5.07
C ASP A 320 0.46 -9.75 -5.84
N ALA A 321 -0.20 -10.76 -5.25
CA ALA A 321 -0.48 -12.01 -5.92
C ALA A 321 -1.34 -11.81 -7.18
N ARG A 322 -2.34 -10.94 -7.12
CA ARG A 322 -3.20 -10.61 -8.26
C ARG A 322 -2.42 -9.96 -9.41
N ILE A 323 -1.50 -9.03 -9.09
CA ILE A 323 -0.64 -8.39 -10.08
C ILE A 323 0.29 -9.43 -10.71
N SER A 324 0.93 -10.27 -9.90
CA SER A 324 1.85 -11.32 -10.34
C SER A 324 1.17 -12.32 -11.29
N VAL A 325 -0.07 -12.74 -10.99
CA VAL A 325 -0.84 -13.63 -11.88
C VAL A 325 -1.17 -12.94 -13.20
N SER A 326 -1.55 -11.66 -13.17
CA SER A 326 -1.90 -10.91 -14.38
C SER A 326 -0.70 -10.67 -15.33
N GLN A 327 0.52 -10.60 -14.78
CA GLN A 327 1.75 -10.47 -15.56
C GLN A 327 2.13 -11.77 -16.25
N ARG A 328 1.86 -12.94 -15.63
CA ARG A 328 2.17 -14.25 -16.21
C ARG A 328 1.17 -14.70 -17.28
N SER A 329 -0.01 -14.11 -17.32
CA SER A 329 -1.05 -14.45 -18.31
C SER A 329 -0.96 -13.63 -19.61
N ARG A 330 0.02 -12.73 -19.72
CA ARG A 330 0.30 -11.95 -20.92
C ARG A 330 1.50 -12.54 -21.63
#